data_AF-A0A2V5Y3G7-F1
#
_entry.id   AF-A0A2V5Y3G7-F1
#
_cell.length_a   1.000
_cell.length_b   1.000
_cell.length_c   1.000
_cell.angle_alpha   90.00
_cell.angle_beta   90.00
_cell.angle_gamma   90.00
#
_symmetry.space_group_name_H-M   'P 1'
#
loop_
_entity.id
_entity.type
_entity.pdbx_description
1 polymer ?
#
loop_
_entity_poly.entity_id
_entity_poly.type
_entity_poly.pdbx_seq_one_letter_code
_entity_poly.pdbx_strand_id
1 'polypeptide(L)' 'MTFFGGRTIFKLSPIGSGQWMETVVHPFEGPPDGAFAYNGMVVDGFGNFYGATVHGGDNDDGAIYKFTP' A
#
# COMPACT_ATOMS: atom_id res chain seq x y z
N MET A 1 21.98 -0.40 -2.40
CA MET A 1 20.79 0.02 -1.63
C MET A 1 19.60 -0.64 -2.29
N THR A 2 19.18 -1.80 -1.80
CA THR A 2 18.19 -2.64 -2.49
C THR A 2 16.79 -2.20 -2.06
N PHE A 3 16.05 -1.57 -2.96
CA PHE A 3 14.64 -1.23 -2.73
C PHE A 3 13.81 -2.52 -2.84
N PHE A 4 13.29 -3.03 -1.73
CA PHE A 4 12.21 -4.01 -1.75
C PHE A 4 10.90 -3.25 -1.97
N GLY A 5 10.53 -3.06 -3.24
CA GLY A 5 9.44 -2.19 -3.71
C GLY A 5 8.00 -2.63 -3.39
N GLY A 6 7.70 -3.09 -2.17
CA GLY A 6 6.37 -3.59 -1.81
C GLY A 6 5.94 -3.33 -0.37
N ARG A 7 6.41 -2.24 0.25
CA ARG A 7 6.19 -1.97 1.68
C ARG A 7 5.46 -0.67 2.00
N THR A 8 4.99 0.10 1.03
CA THR A 8 4.37 1.40 1.33
C THR A 8 3.26 1.72 0.34
N ILE A 9 2.11 2.13 0.85
CA ILE A 9 1.04 2.74 0.06
C ILE A 9 1.36 4.23 -0.07
N PHE A 10 1.36 4.73 -1.30
CA PHE A 10 1.57 6.15 -1.61
C PHE A 10 0.34 6.74 -2.27
N LYS A 11 0.07 8.00 -1.98
CA LYS A 11 -0.90 8.85 -2.71
C LYS A 11 -0.11 9.88 -3.51
N LEU A 12 -0.34 9.92 -4.82
CA LEU A 12 0.24 10.92 -5.71
C LEU A 12 -0.82 11.99 -6.00
N SER A 13 -0.48 13.25 -5.72
CA SER A 13 -1.33 14.40 -6.05
C SER A 13 -0.60 15.33 -7.02
N PRO A 14 -1.23 15.77 -8.12
CA PRO A 14 -0.57 16.66 -9.07
C PRO A 14 -0.38 18.05 -8.43
N ILE A 15 0.80 18.64 -8.58
CA ILE A 15 1.12 19.99 -8.07
C ILE A 15 1.36 21.02 -9.19
N GLY A 16 1.09 20.65 -10.44
CA GLY A 16 1.25 21.50 -11.62
C GLY A 16 2.49 21.17 -12.43
N SER A 17 2.54 21.64 -13.69
CA SER A 17 3.70 21.49 -14.59
C SER A 17 4.25 20.06 -14.73
N GLY A 18 3.37 19.05 -14.66
CA GLY A 18 3.76 17.64 -14.73
C GLY A 18 4.43 17.09 -13.46
N GLN A 19 4.49 17.88 -12.38
CA GLN A 19 5.04 17.47 -11.09
C GLN A 19 3.96 16.83 -10.22
N TRP A 20 4.40 15.88 -9.39
CA TRP A 20 3.57 15.16 -8.44
C TRP A 20 4.16 15.28 -7.05
N MET A 21 3.29 15.48 -6.07
CA MET A 21 3.61 15.35 -4.66
C MET A 21 3.27 13.92 -4.22
N GLU A 22 4.25 13.25 -3.65
CA GLU A 22 4.10 11.95 -3.01
C GLU A 22 3.71 12.14 -1.54
N THR A 23 2.71 11.40 -1.09
CA THR A 23 2.36 11.29 0.32
C THR A 23 2.41 9.83 0.72
N VAL A 24 3.17 9.52 1.77
CA VAL A 24 3.16 8.20 2.41
C VAL A 24 1.82 8.04 3.11
N VAL A 25 0.99 7.12 2.64
CA VAL A 25 -0.31 6.80 3.23
C VAL A 25 -0.14 5.79 4.36
N HIS A 26 0.58 4.71 4.08
CA HIS A 26 0.78 3.63 5.06
C HIS A 26 2.07 2.87 4.76
N PRO A 27 3.08 2.92 5.63
CA PRO A 27 4.21 2.01 5.59
C PRO A 27 3.83 0.68 6.27
N PHE A 28 4.00 -0.41 5.54
CA PHE A 28 3.92 -1.78 6.04
C PHE A 28 5.16 -2.12 6.85
N GLU A 29 4.99 -2.31 8.16
CA GLU A 29 6.10 -2.53 9.12
C GLU A 29 6.33 -4.02 9.45
N GLY A 30 5.49 -4.92 8.95
CA GLY A 30 5.49 -6.34 9.33
C GLY A 30 4.62 -6.63 10.55
N PRO A 31 4.63 -7.87 11.08
CA PRO A 31 3.65 -8.33 12.06
C PRO A 31 3.50 -7.37 13.26
N PRO A 32 2.26 -6.97 13.63
CA PRO A 32 0.96 -7.50 13.17
C PRO A 32 0.42 -6.85 11.88
N ASP A 33 1.13 -5.88 11.31
CA ASP A 33 0.78 -5.28 10.03
C ASP A 33 1.24 -6.16 8.86
N GLY A 34 0.73 -5.88 7.66
CA GLY A 34 1.16 -6.57 6.45
C GLY A 34 2.62 -6.30 6.08
N ALA A 35 3.16 -7.10 5.17
CA ALA A 35 4.46 -6.91 4.53
C ALA A 35 4.46 -7.56 3.15
N PHE A 36 5.18 -6.96 2.20
CA PHE A 36 5.28 -7.44 0.82
C PHE A 36 3.90 -7.53 0.15
N ALA A 37 3.39 -6.39 -0.34
CA ALA A 37 2.26 -6.38 -1.26
C ALA A 37 2.71 -6.98 -2.60
N TYR A 38 2.11 -8.10 -3.01
CA TYR A 38 2.52 -8.83 -4.21
C TYR A 38 1.81 -8.34 -5.48
N ASN A 39 0.62 -7.72 -5.33
CA ASN A 39 -0.25 -7.34 -6.43
C ASN A 39 -0.70 -5.87 -6.31
N GLY A 40 -1.16 -5.30 -7.43
CA GLY A 40 -1.84 -4.01 -7.43
C GLY A 40 -3.17 -4.05 -6.66
N MET A 41 -3.61 -2.88 -6.18
CA MET A 41 -4.90 -2.73 -5.48
C MET A 41 -6.08 -2.79 -6.46
N VAL A 42 -7.22 -3.29 -5.99
CA VAL A 42 -8.51 -3.20 -6.70
C VAL A 42 -9.35 -2.06 -6.14
N VAL A 43 -10.17 -1.42 -6.98
CA VAL A 43 -10.98 -0.25 -6.62
C VAL A 43 -12.46 -0.57 -6.74
N ASP A 44 -13.26 -0.21 -5.75
CA ASP A 44 -14.71 -0.33 -5.81
C ASP A 44 -15.40 0.91 -6.43
N GLY A 45 -16.71 0.86 -6.61
CA GLY A 45 -17.49 1.98 -7.16
C GLY A 45 -17.54 3.24 -6.28
N PHE A 46 -17.06 3.16 -5.03
CA PHE A 46 -16.98 4.27 -4.08
C PHE A 46 -15.57 4.85 -3.96
N GLY A 47 -14.60 4.32 -4.71
CA GLY A 47 -13.21 4.75 -4.68
C GLY A 47 -12.41 4.19 -3.50
N ASN A 48 -12.90 3.14 -2.83
CA ASN A 48 -12.11 2.41 -1.84
C ASN A 48 -11.13 1.47 -2.55
N PHE A 49 -9.91 1.39 -2.03
CA PHE A 49 -8.84 0.52 -2.50
C PHE A 49 -8.72 -0.70 -1.60
N TYR A 50 -8.58 -1.88 -2.19
CA TYR A 50 -8.41 -3.13 -1.46
C TYR A 50 -7.18 -3.87 -1.99
N GLY A 51 -6.45 -4.50 -1.08
CA GLY A 51 -5.28 -5.30 -1.42
C GLY A 51 -4.95 -6.33 -0.36
N ALA A 52 -3.94 -7.15 -0.65
CA ALA A 52 -3.43 -8.16 0.25
C ALA A 52 -1.90 -8.13 0.27
N THR A 53 -1.34 -8.41 1.44
CA THR A 53 0.08 -8.68 1.63
C THR A 53 0.31 -10.18 1.75
N VAL A 54 1.48 -10.67 1.33
CA VAL A 54 1.81 -12.11 1.40
C VAL A 54 2.61 -12.48 2.65
N HIS A 55 3.17 -11.49 3.33
CA HIS A 55 3.84 -11.60 4.63
C HIS A 55 3.23 -10.57 5.59
N GLY A 56 3.67 -10.59 6.84
CA GLY A 56 3.06 -9.80 7.90
C GLY A 56 1.76 -10.41 8.41
N GLY A 57 0.97 -9.65 9.15
CA GLY A 57 -0.23 -10.17 9.80
C GLY A 57 0.08 -11.16 10.92
N ASP A 58 -0.97 -11.85 11.39
CA ASP A 58 -0.83 -12.89 12.40
C ASP A 58 -0.08 -14.10 11.79
N ASN A 59 0.95 -14.57 12.50
CA ASN A 59 1.80 -15.71 12.08
C ASN A 59 2.50 -15.57 10.71
N ASP A 60 2.66 -14.35 10.19
CA ASP A 60 3.24 -14.09 8.87
C ASP A 60 2.39 -14.57 7.67
N ASP A 61 1.10 -14.84 7.88
CA ASP A 61 0.17 -15.34 6.84
C ASP A 61 -0.34 -14.25 5.88
N GLY A 62 0.11 -13.01 6.05
CA GLY A 62 -0.36 -11.86 5.29
C GLY A 62 -1.59 -11.19 5.90
N ALA A 63 -2.00 -10.07 5.30
CA ALA A 63 -3.14 -9.29 5.74
C ALA A 63 -3.92 -8.74 4.53
N ILE A 64 -5.24 -8.68 4.66
CA ILE A 64 -6.11 -7.92 3.73
C ILE A 64 -6.26 -6.50 4.29
N TYR A 65 -6.09 -5.49 3.45
CA TYR A 65 -6.28 -4.10 3.83
C TYR A 65 -7.30 -3.40 2.94
N LYS A 66 -7.92 -2.38 3.53
CA LYS A 66 -8.76 -1.40 2.84
C LYS A 66 -8.18 0.00 3.08
N PHE A 67 -7.99 0.75 2.01
CA PHE A 67 -7.65 2.17 2.06
C PHE A 67 -8.79 3.00 1.47
N THR A 68 -9.21 4.04 2.19
CA THR A 68 -10.23 5.01 1.75
C THR A 68 -9.56 6.38 1.68
N PRO A 69 -9.38 6.96 0.48
CA PRO A 69 -8.62 8.20 0.29
C PRO A 69 -9.23 9.49 0.85
#